data_AF-A0A923ZIZ8-F1
#
_entry.id   AF-A0A923ZIZ8-F1
#
_cell.length_a   1.000
_cell.length_b   1.000
_cell.length_c   1.000
_cell.angle_alpha   90.00
_cell.angle_beta   90.00
_cell.angle_gamma   90.00
#
_symmetry.space_group_name_H-M   'P 1'
#
loop_
_entity.id
_entity.type
_entity.pdbx_description
1 polymer ?
#
loop_
_entity_poly.entity_id
_entity_poly.type
_entity_poly.pdbx_seq_one_letter_code
_entity_poly.pdbx_strand_id
1 'polypeptide(L)' 'MNKKKYNGQMPAQNYLSDAQIADILNYARNSWSNKMPVAITPAQVRILRK' A
#
# COMPACT_ATOMS: atom_id res chain seq x y z
N MET A 1 14.00 19.73 -2.09
CA MET A 1 12.81 18.86 -1.86
C MET A 1 11.74 19.21 -2.89
N ASN A 2 11.35 18.25 -3.74
CA ASN A 2 10.46 18.50 -4.88
C ASN A 2 9.03 18.78 -4.42
N LYS A 3 8.61 20.05 -4.43
CA LYS A 3 7.26 20.52 -4.10
C LYS A 3 6.28 20.31 -5.27
N LYS A 4 6.20 19.08 -5.79
CA LYS A 4 5.25 18.76 -6.87
C LYS A 4 3.84 18.66 -6.27
N LYS A 5 2.90 19.43 -6.84
CA LYS A 5 1.47 19.31 -6.52
C LYS A 5 0.88 18.20 -7.36
N TYR A 6 0.10 17.32 -6.74
CA TYR A 6 -0.61 16.23 -7.40
C TYR A 6 -2.12 16.46 -7.26
N ASN A 7 -2.86 16.42 -8.37
CA ASN A 7 -4.33 16.53 -8.40
C ASN A 7 -5.00 15.29 -9.03
N GLY A 8 -4.24 14.23 -9.28
CA GLY A 8 -4.75 13.02 -9.91
C GLY A 8 -5.66 12.25 -8.95
N GLN A 9 -6.73 11.67 -9.48
CA GLN A 9 -7.58 10.75 -8.74
C GLN A 9 -7.04 9.32 -8.87
N MET A 10 -6.93 8.62 -7.74
CA MET A 10 -6.63 7.19 -7.70
C MET A 10 -7.96 6.42 -7.56
N PRO A 11 -8.39 5.66 -8.57
CA PRO A 11 -9.59 4.84 -8.47
C PRO A 11 -9.46 3.77 -7.38
N ALA A 12 -10.60 3.35 -6.82
CA ALA A 12 -10.63 2.25 -5.88
C ALA A 12 -10.14 0.94 -6.53
N GLN A 13 -9.37 0.16 -5.77
CA GLN A 13 -8.73 -1.09 -6.22
C GLN A 13 -9.46 -2.31 -5.61
N ASN A 14 -10.77 -2.35 -5.81
CA ASN A 14 -11.69 -3.29 -5.14
C ASN A 14 -11.55 -4.74 -5.65
N TYR A 15 -10.91 -4.93 -6.80
CA TYR A 15 -10.68 -6.23 -7.41
C TYR A 15 -9.51 -7.00 -6.78
N LEU A 16 -8.68 -6.33 -5.98
CA LEU A 16 -7.56 -6.97 -5.29
C LEU A 16 -8.03 -7.70 -4.03
N SER A 17 -7.47 -8.88 -3.77
CA SER A 17 -7.64 -9.57 -2.49
C SER A 17 -6.85 -8.88 -1.37
N ASP A 18 -7.21 -9.16 -0.11
CA ASP A 18 -6.49 -8.62 1.07
C ASP A 18 -4.99 -9.01 1.05
N ALA A 19 -4.71 -10.24 0.59
CA ALA A 19 -3.34 -10.75 0.46
C ALA A 19 -2.54 -9.99 -0.61
N GLN A 20 -3.12 -9.79 -1.80
CA GLN A 20 -2.46 -9.03 -2.87
C GLN A 20 -2.18 -7.59 -2.44
N ILE A 21 -3.09 -6.95 -1.71
CA ILE A 21 -2.83 -5.62 -1.16
C ILE A 21 -1.69 -5.63 -0.15
N ALA A 22 -1.68 -6.59 0.78
CA ALA A 22 -0.60 -6.70 1.77
C ALA A 22 0.77 -6.88 1.08
N ASP A 23 0.85 -7.74 0.07
CA ASP A 23 2.08 -8.02 -0.67
C ASP A 23 2.58 -6.81 -1.47
N ILE A 24 1.70 -6.14 -2.21
CA ILE A 24 2.05 -4.93 -2.98
C ILE A 24 2.55 -3.83 -2.04
N LEU A 25 1.89 -3.62 -0.91
CA LEU A 25 2.31 -2.62 0.06
C LEU A 25 3.64 -2.99 0.73
N ASN A 26 3.86 -4.26 1.06
CA ASN A 26 5.15 -4.73 1.60
C ASN A 26 6.28 -4.54 0.60
N TYR A 27 6.04 -4.86 -0.68
CA TYR A 27 7.01 -4.64 -1.74
C TYR A 27 7.36 -3.15 -1.87
N ALA A 28 6.35 -2.28 -1.95
CA ALA A 28 6.54 -0.83 -2.10
C ALA A 28 7.28 -0.21 -0.90
N ARG A 29 7.02 -0.70 0.31
CA ARG A 29 7.61 -0.19 1.56
C ARG A 29 9.00 -0.75 1.87
N ASN A 30 9.46 -1.77 1.14
CA ASN A 30 10.84 -2.29 1.25
C ASN A 30 11.68 -2.03 -0.02
N SER A 31 11.08 -1.39 -1.02
CA SER A 31 11.73 -0.98 -2.27
C SER A 31 12.07 0.50 -2.25
N TRP A 32 12.89 0.95 -3.21
CA TRP A 32 13.24 2.37 -3.40
C TRP A 32 13.85 3.04 -2.15
N SER A 33 14.75 2.33 -1.48
CA SER A 33 15.40 2.74 -0.22
C SER A 33 14.46 2.92 0.97
N ASN A 34 13.19 2.52 0.85
CA ASN A 34 12.30 2.38 2.00
C ASN A 34 12.68 1.13 2.80
N LYS A 35 12.60 1.20 4.12
CA LYS A 35 12.82 0.04 5.00
C LYS A 35 11.72 -0.01 6.03
N MET A 36 10.92 -1.07 6.02
CA MET A 36 9.89 -1.28 7.02
C MET A 36 10.16 -2.57 7.80
N PRO A 37 10.43 -2.47 9.12
CA PRO A 37 10.81 -3.64 9.92
C PRO A 37 9.65 -4.59 10.21
N VAL A 38 8.41 -4.15 10.01
CA VAL A 38 7.19 -4.92 10.29
C VAL A 38 6.47 -5.17 8.97
N ALA A 39 6.10 -6.41 8.68
CA ALA A 39 5.30 -6.72 7.49
C ALA A 39 3.82 -6.38 7.72
N ILE A 40 3.17 -5.86 6.68
CA ILE A 40 1.72 -5.71 6.62
C ILE A 40 1.11 -7.08 6.39
N THR A 41 0.10 -7.42 7.19
CA THR A 41 -0.61 -8.71 7.08
C THR A 41 -1.96 -8.55 6.39
N PRO A 42 -2.48 -9.62 5.75
CA PRO A 42 -3.82 -9.59 5.16
C PRO A 42 -4.92 -9.25 6.19
N ALA A 43 -4.75 -9.65 7.45
CA ALA A 43 -5.68 -9.33 8.53
C ALA A 43 -5.77 -7.82 8.81
N GLN A 44 -4.63 -7.11 8.78
CA GLN A 44 -4.60 -5.66 8.92
C GLN A 44 -5.31 -4.96 7.76
N VAL A 45 -5.14 -5.45 6.53
CA VAL A 45 -5.86 -4.93 5.35
C VAL A 45 -7.37 -5.12 5.49
N ARG A 46 -7.80 -6.30 5.95
CA ARG A 46 -9.22 -6.61 6.15
C ARG A 46 -9.91 -5.71 7.18
N ILE A 47 -9.20 -5.36 8.27
CA ILE A 47 -9.74 -4.46 9.30
C ILE A 47 -10.05 -3.08 8.73
N LEU A 48 -9.19 -2.57 7.84
CA LEU A 48 -9.28 -1.23 7.26
C LEU A 48 -10.20 -1.13 6.03
N ARG A 49 -10.63 -2.27 5.48
CA ARG A 49 -11.55 -2.33 4.32
C ARG A 49 -13.04 -2.25 4.69
N LYS A 50 -13.37 -2.26 5.98
CA LYS A 50 -14.74 -2.04 6.48
C LYS A 50 -15.09 -0.56 6.42
#